data_AF-A0AA39M2A7-F1
#
_entry.id   AF-A0AA39M2A7-F1
#
_cell.length_a   1.000
_cell.length_b   1.000
_cell.length_c   1.000
_cell.angle_alpha   90.00
_cell.angle_beta   90.00
_cell.angle_gamma   90.00
#
_symmetry.space_group_name_H-M   'P 1'
#
loop_
_entity.id
_entity.type
_entity.pdbx_description
1 polymer ?
#
loop_
_entity_poly.entity_id
_entity_poly.type
_entity_poly.pdbx_seq_one_letter_code
_entity_poly.pdbx_strand_id
1 'polypeptide(L)'
;MIRAPMPKHAPKPTFSRSRIPRGPTVLARRLPTCPLASSSTFFCDPMTAVAGRVHTLRSSVADGEQETSSMGHLPCSSRHLNSLWASLKSKLAPEHYELVRDTFDEMQERVEKLSGEKAKAHIRIQELQHDNKIRRENEERLEEANKSIKNEVHNYKESLEVAQTELARAHERNEILKIKNTELDRTLAEAKGDLKLLSSELERLKNQIKQDALEASQEIHSLKAKLQSQKEFLMKLERQHDVLVCQMRSEFADLRRCHEVTVRQYHNEIVDLKGNIRVMVRVRNFIHHDRGDTVSSSTVKVPNQRTVQLDTGGRTVSYEFPQVFGLNSTQEDVFESVKDLTKSALDGFNVCVIAYGQTGSGKTFTMRGGTDDNAGIIPRTVRFLLDEQKRLNQIGWHYEFSVSFLEIYKDQVFDLLNVRRDSLIPRMAGSVQIPNLTEVNLFFDSDMEGLLKVADNARSTASTKCNEVSSRSHVIFKLMINGQNQKTGQHVKAELNLVDLAGSERVKESEASGERFTETTHINKSLSALQNVLRAQLLKQNHVPYRDCKLTSVLQESLGKGSSKTLMIVNVAPTQKHAAETRRSLEFAMQTSAVNTGTAKRN
;
A
#
# COMPACT_ATOMS: atom_id res chain seq x y z
N MET A 1 -20.10 9.54 0.13
CA MET A 1 -19.71 8.41 0.99
C MET A 1 -20.27 7.13 0.41
N ILE A 2 -19.43 6.26 -0.14
CA ILE A 2 -19.52 4.79 -0.16
C ILE A 2 -18.21 4.31 -0.82
N ARG A 3 -17.60 3.31 -0.18
CA ARG A 3 -16.22 2.82 -0.31
C ARG A 3 -16.01 2.01 -1.59
N ALA A 4 -14.87 2.19 -2.24
CA ALA A 4 -14.31 1.24 -3.20
C ALA A 4 -13.47 0.16 -2.47
N PRO A 5 -13.41 -1.09 -2.96
CA PRO A 5 -12.70 -2.19 -2.29
C PRO A 5 -11.22 -2.24 -2.65
N MET A 6 -10.40 -2.60 -1.66
CA MET A 6 -8.96 -2.88 -1.76
C MET A 6 -8.68 -4.17 -2.57
N PRO A 7 -7.58 -4.23 -3.34
CA PRO A 7 -7.10 -5.48 -3.92
C PRO A 7 -6.23 -6.27 -2.94
N LYS A 8 -6.39 -7.59 -3.00
CA LYS A 8 -5.71 -8.61 -2.20
C LYS A 8 -4.26 -8.84 -2.63
N HIS A 9 -3.47 -9.24 -1.64
CA HIS A 9 -2.09 -9.73 -1.67
C HIS A 9 -1.61 -10.45 -2.94
N ALA A 10 -0.41 -10.08 -3.39
CA ALA A 10 0.49 -10.91 -4.19
C ALA A 10 1.77 -11.22 -3.37
N PRO A 11 2.38 -12.40 -3.52
CA PRO A 11 3.45 -12.89 -2.63
C PRO A 11 4.86 -12.42 -3.06
N LYS A 12 5.77 -12.42 -2.08
CA LYS A 12 7.21 -12.13 -2.21
C LYS A 12 7.93 -13.14 -3.12
N PRO A 13 9.01 -12.74 -3.83
CA PRO A 13 9.82 -13.67 -4.60
C PRO A 13 10.80 -14.44 -3.69
N THR A 14 10.81 -15.75 -3.85
CA THR A 14 11.80 -16.70 -3.34
C THR A 14 13.03 -16.72 -4.26
N PHE A 15 14.22 -16.53 -3.70
CA PHE A 15 15.49 -16.77 -4.39
C PHE A 15 15.75 -18.28 -4.49
N SER A 16 15.77 -18.83 -5.70
CA SER A 16 16.22 -20.19 -6.00
C SER A 16 17.63 -20.16 -6.63
N ARG A 17 18.59 -20.78 -5.94
CA ARG A 17 19.94 -21.10 -6.42
C ARG A 17 19.96 -22.47 -7.11
N SER A 18 20.58 -22.55 -8.29
CA SER A 18 21.13 -23.78 -8.91
C SER A 18 21.94 -23.38 -10.17
N ARG A 19 23.05 -23.99 -10.63
CA ARG A 19 23.95 -25.09 -10.22
C ARG A 19 25.13 -25.16 -11.26
N ILE A 20 26.38 -25.41 -10.80
CA ILE A 20 27.41 -26.39 -11.32
C ILE A 20 28.19 -26.06 -12.64
N PRO A 21 29.44 -26.55 -12.98
CA PRO A 21 30.39 -27.51 -12.32
C PRO A 21 31.93 -27.18 -12.21
N ARG A 22 32.58 -27.88 -11.25
CA ARG A 22 33.87 -28.63 -11.17
C ARG A 22 35.22 -28.22 -11.86
N GLY A 23 36.23 -27.97 -11.00
CA GLY A 23 37.58 -28.63 -10.90
C GLY A 23 38.76 -28.12 -11.76
N PRO A 24 40.06 -28.46 -11.48
CA PRO A 24 40.69 -28.97 -10.24
C PRO A 24 42.05 -28.30 -9.81
N THR A 25 42.46 -28.58 -8.55
CA THR A 25 43.84 -28.70 -7.94
C THR A 25 44.95 -27.61 -8.05
N VAL A 26 45.60 -27.29 -6.89
CA VAL A 26 47.05 -27.42 -6.54
C VAL A 26 47.58 -26.32 -5.56
N LEU A 27 48.29 -26.76 -4.47
CA LEU A 27 49.30 -26.10 -3.57
C LEU A 27 48.93 -24.77 -2.83
N ALA A 28 49.49 -24.32 -1.69
CA ALA A 28 50.20 -24.84 -0.51
C ALA A 28 50.49 -23.64 0.44
N ARG A 29 50.78 -23.91 1.73
CA ARG A 29 51.46 -23.07 2.77
C ARG A 29 50.72 -21.80 3.27
N ARG A 30 50.30 -21.76 4.55
CA ARG A 30 51.01 -21.41 5.82
C ARG A 30 51.47 -19.95 5.93
N LEU A 31 50.96 -19.24 6.94
CA LEU A 31 51.70 -18.31 7.84
C LEU A 31 50.99 -18.21 9.22
N PRO A 32 51.66 -17.73 10.29
CA PRO A 32 51.52 -18.25 11.64
C PRO A 32 50.84 -17.30 12.65
N THR A 33 50.58 -17.84 13.84
CA THR A 33 50.39 -17.07 15.09
C THR A 33 51.17 -17.75 16.23
N CYS A 34 51.92 -16.95 17.00
CA CYS A 34 52.45 -17.23 18.35
C CYS A 34 51.31 -17.09 19.40
N PRO A 35 51.42 -17.48 20.71
CA PRO A 35 52.60 -17.33 21.59
C PRO A 35 52.83 -18.31 22.79
N LEU A 36 54.00 -18.15 23.46
CA LEU A 36 54.37 -18.27 24.91
C LEU A 36 54.06 -19.53 25.77
N ALA A 37 55.08 -20.11 26.45
CA ALA A 37 55.38 -19.94 27.91
C ALA A 37 56.23 -21.09 28.58
N SER A 38 57.10 -20.69 29.53
CA SER A 38 57.72 -21.41 30.71
C SER A 38 58.72 -22.57 30.47
N SER A 39 59.79 -22.83 31.25
CA SER A 39 60.16 -22.63 32.68
C SER A 39 61.70 -22.83 32.93
N SER A 40 62.36 -22.04 33.81
CA SER A 40 63.10 -22.35 35.09
C SER A 40 64.25 -23.41 35.06
N THR A 41 65.44 -23.33 35.71
CA THR A 41 65.88 -22.86 37.06
C THR A 41 67.42 -23.10 37.30
N PHE A 42 68.13 -22.19 38.03
CA PHE A 42 69.16 -22.35 39.13
C PHE A 42 70.50 -23.15 38.91
N PHE A 43 71.67 -22.96 39.58
CA PHE A 43 72.38 -21.97 40.46
C PHE A 43 73.80 -22.56 40.82
N CYS A 44 74.67 -21.75 41.46
CA CYS A 44 75.81 -22.07 42.38
C CYS A 44 77.30 -22.15 41.92
N ASP A 45 78.07 -21.23 42.52
CA ASP A 45 79.52 -21.20 42.90
C ASP A 45 79.78 -22.06 44.19
N PRO A 46 80.96 -22.15 44.90
CA PRO A 46 82.40 -21.79 44.65
C PRO A 46 83.46 -22.79 45.30
N MET A 47 84.76 -22.36 45.40
CA MET A 47 85.91 -22.82 46.28
C MET A 47 86.78 -24.02 45.76
N THR A 48 88.11 -24.21 45.96
CA THR A 48 89.17 -23.71 46.88
C THR A 48 90.60 -24.10 46.41
N ALA A 49 91.60 -23.22 46.65
CA ALA A 49 92.97 -23.37 47.22
C ALA A 49 94.03 -24.46 46.87
N VAL A 50 95.30 -24.03 47.15
CA VAL A 50 96.59 -24.71 47.48
C VAL A 50 97.65 -24.65 46.36
N ALA A 51 98.75 -23.90 46.38
CA ALA A 51 99.81 -23.53 47.35
C ALA A 51 101.03 -24.49 47.42
N GLY A 52 102.24 -23.93 47.20
CA GLY A 52 103.55 -24.43 47.67
C GLY A 52 104.47 -24.97 46.56
N ARG A 53 105.79 -24.72 46.52
CA ARG A 53 106.72 -23.91 47.33
C ARG A 53 107.99 -23.73 46.48
N VAL A 54 108.56 -22.53 46.52
CA VAL A 54 109.90 -22.17 46.04
C VAL A 54 110.88 -22.26 47.22
N HIS A 55 112.18 -22.28 46.90
CA HIS A 55 113.40 -22.09 47.72
C HIS A 55 114.17 -23.36 48.05
N THR A 56 115.52 -23.36 47.98
CA THR A 56 116.44 -22.34 48.53
C THR A 56 117.80 -22.40 47.81
N LEU A 57 118.33 -21.26 47.32
CA LEU A 57 119.39 -20.40 47.93
C LEU A 57 120.72 -21.15 48.16
N ARG A 58 121.83 -20.85 47.46
CA ARG A 58 122.68 -19.63 47.51
C ARG A 58 123.15 -19.26 48.93
N SER A 59 124.38 -19.66 49.24
CA SER A 59 125.35 -19.01 50.14
C SER A 59 126.66 -19.80 49.94
N SER A 60 127.87 -19.26 49.80
CA SER A 60 128.44 -18.08 50.43
C SER A 60 129.79 -17.78 49.77
N VAL A 61 130.04 -16.52 49.43
CA VAL A 61 131.39 -15.95 49.39
C VAL A 61 131.31 -14.64 50.16
N ALA A 62 131.81 -14.67 51.39
CA ALA A 62 132.35 -13.53 52.12
C ALA A 62 133.12 -14.11 53.30
N ASP A 63 134.45 -14.03 53.26
CA ASP A 63 135.33 -13.74 54.39
C ASP A 63 136.80 -13.88 53.96
N GLY A 64 137.61 -12.87 54.26
CA GLY A 64 139.06 -12.99 54.25
C GLY A 64 139.85 -11.99 53.41
N GLU A 65 139.68 -10.69 53.63
CA GLU A 65 140.82 -9.76 53.61
C GLU A 65 141.60 -9.95 54.92
N GLN A 66 142.86 -10.41 54.87
CA GLN A 66 143.90 -10.10 55.85
C GLN A 66 145.23 -10.74 55.41
N GLU A 67 146.11 -9.93 54.81
CA GLU A 67 147.51 -9.80 55.23
C GLU A 67 148.24 -8.88 54.25
N THR A 68 148.20 -7.59 54.59
CA THR A 68 149.38 -6.74 54.44
C THR A 68 150.32 -7.08 55.60
N SER A 69 151.55 -7.56 55.36
CA SER A 69 152.74 -7.04 56.06
C SER A 69 154.02 -7.77 55.64
N SER A 70 155.10 -6.99 55.52
CA SER A 70 156.48 -7.41 55.33
C SER A 70 156.77 -8.07 53.97
N MET A 71 157.72 -7.66 53.15
CA MET A 71 158.99 -6.97 53.39
C MET A 71 159.07 -5.79 52.41
N GLY A 72 159.49 -4.60 52.82
CA GLY A 72 160.74 -4.38 53.55
C GLY A 72 161.74 -3.82 52.53
N HIS A 73 161.77 -2.49 52.44
CA HIS A 73 162.64 -1.73 51.58
C HIS A 73 164.12 -1.86 52.01
N LEU A 74 164.98 -2.08 51.01
CA LEU A 74 166.32 -1.48 50.82
C LEU A 74 167.51 -2.06 51.63
N PRO A 75 168.78 -1.84 51.22
CA PRO A 75 169.24 -0.88 50.22
C PRO A 75 170.30 -1.39 49.23
N CYS A 76 170.13 -1.06 47.95
CA CYS A 76 171.28 -0.57 47.19
C CYS A 76 170.81 0.66 46.42
N SER A 77 170.66 1.77 47.15
CA SER A 77 170.45 3.05 46.50
C SER A 77 171.77 3.51 45.89
N SER A 78 171.70 4.29 44.82
CA SER A 78 172.83 5.00 44.22
C SER A 78 173.70 5.75 45.25
N ARG A 79 173.12 6.17 46.40
CA ARG A 79 173.88 6.79 47.50
C ARG A 79 174.80 5.81 48.24
N HIS A 80 174.44 4.52 48.34
CA HIS A 80 175.27 3.49 48.97
C HIS A 80 176.45 3.07 48.09
N LEU A 81 176.23 3.06 46.77
CA LEU A 81 177.27 2.79 45.78
C LEU A 81 178.32 3.93 45.77
N ASN A 82 177.92 5.20 45.74
CA ASN A 82 178.87 6.32 45.82
C ASN A 82 179.75 6.32 47.10
N SER A 83 179.22 5.81 48.21
CA SER A 83 179.97 5.63 49.47
C SER A 83 181.07 4.55 49.37
N LEU A 84 180.86 3.49 48.58
CA LEU A 84 181.83 2.41 48.37
C LEU A 84 182.99 2.84 47.46
N TRP A 85 182.71 3.63 46.42
CA TRP A 85 183.74 4.22 45.55
C TRP A 85 184.69 5.15 46.33
N ALA A 86 184.15 5.95 47.25
CA ALA A 86 184.95 6.86 48.09
C ALA A 86 185.91 6.11 49.03
N SER A 87 185.53 4.93 49.53
CA SER A 87 186.36 4.11 50.42
C SER A 87 187.49 3.37 49.67
N LEU A 88 187.20 2.83 48.47
CA LEU A 88 188.17 2.08 47.66
C LEU A 88 189.30 2.94 47.09
N LYS A 89 189.01 4.23 46.84
CA LYS A 89 189.97 5.23 46.34
C LYS A 89 191.22 5.37 47.23
N SER A 90 191.08 5.09 48.53
CA SER A 90 192.15 5.22 49.52
C SER A 90 193.20 4.09 49.50
N LYS A 91 193.01 3.03 48.68
CA LYS A 91 193.82 1.79 48.78
C LYS A 91 194.44 1.25 47.48
N LEU A 92 194.27 1.88 46.32
CA LEU A 92 194.86 1.35 45.07
C LEU A 92 195.81 2.32 44.37
N ALA A 93 196.92 1.74 43.88
CA ALA A 93 197.96 2.42 43.13
C ALA A 93 197.41 3.08 41.85
N PRO A 94 198.03 4.18 41.37
CA PRO A 94 197.50 5.01 40.28
C PRO A 94 197.20 4.26 38.97
N GLU A 95 197.79 3.08 38.78
CA GLU A 95 197.70 2.25 37.57
C GLU A 95 196.34 1.53 37.41
N HIS A 96 195.50 1.49 38.45
CA HIS A 96 194.27 0.67 38.47
C HIS A 96 192.95 1.46 38.57
N TYR A 97 192.99 2.78 38.37
CA TYR A 97 191.83 3.67 38.57
C TYR A 97 190.72 3.54 37.51
N GLU A 98 191.07 3.23 36.26
CA GLU A 98 190.08 3.16 35.18
C GLU A 98 189.21 1.90 35.25
N LEU A 99 189.79 0.74 35.59
CA LEU A 99 189.09 -0.55 35.50
C LEU A 99 187.96 -0.73 36.53
N VAL A 100 188.05 -0.09 37.69
CA VAL A 100 187.06 -0.24 38.78
C VAL A 100 185.88 0.72 38.61
N ARG A 101 186.00 1.76 37.78
CA ARG A 101 184.90 2.71 37.54
C ARG A 101 183.84 2.15 36.59
N ASP A 102 184.26 1.45 35.53
CA ASP A 102 183.34 0.93 34.51
C ASP A 102 182.40 -0.16 35.04
N THR A 103 182.87 -1.03 35.93
CA THR A 103 182.03 -2.09 36.54
C THR A 103 180.98 -1.53 37.52
N PHE A 104 181.17 -0.28 37.98
CA PHE A 104 180.31 0.36 38.95
C PHE A 104 179.09 1.01 38.31
N ASP A 105 179.30 1.67 37.16
CA ASP A 105 178.24 2.34 36.41
C ASP A 105 177.24 1.31 35.83
N GLU A 106 177.70 0.12 35.44
CA GLU A 106 176.86 -0.95 34.88
C GLU A 106 175.86 -1.55 35.89
N MET A 107 176.21 -1.58 37.19
CA MET A 107 175.30 -2.05 38.23
C MET A 107 174.19 -1.04 38.56
N GLN A 108 174.42 0.25 38.31
CA GLN A 108 173.48 1.31 38.67
C GLN A 108 172.25 1.33 37.74
N GLU A 109 172.42 0.97 36.47
CA GLU A 109 171.35 1.01 35.45
C GLU A 109 170.29 -0.11 35.63
N ARG A 110 170.67 -1.29 36.14
CA ARG A 110 169.73 -2.42 36.32
C ARG A 110 168.70 -2.21 37.42
N VAL A 111 168.99 -1.39 38.43
CA VAL A 111 168.11 -1.21 39.59
C VAL A 111 166.91 -0.31 39.27
N GLU A 112 167.05 0.68 38.39
CA GLU A 112 165.94 1.58 38.03
C GLU A 112 164.85 0.88 37.21
N LYS A 113 165.23 -0.02 36.29
CA LYS A 113 164.29 -0.66 35.34
C LYS A 113 163.24 -1.55 36.02
N LEU A 114 163.64 -2.30 37.05
CA LEU A 114 162.74 -3.23 37.76
C LEU A 114 161.70 -2.53 38.65
N SER A 115 161.96 -1.29 39.08
CA SER A 115 160.98 -0.56 39.91
C SER A 115 159.76 -0.09 39.09
N GLY A 116 159.93 0.17 37.79
CA GLY A 116 158.88 0.66 36.90
C GLY A 116 157.81 -0.38 36.54
N GLU A 117 158.15 -1.68 36.49
CA GLU A 117 157.21 -2.73 36.12
C GLU A 117 156.21 -3.06 37.24
N LYS A 118 156.63 -2.94 38.51
CA LYS A 118 155.81 -3.25 39.68
C LYS A 118 154.59 -2.32 39.82
N ALA A 119 154.71 -1.04 39.45
CA ALA A 119 153.62 -0.07 39.57
C ALA A 119 152.46 -0.33 38.59
N LYS A 120 152.75 -0.86 37.39
CA LYS A 120 151.73 -1.11 36.34
C LYS A 120 150.78 -2.24 36.70
N ALA A 121 151.25 -3.29 37.37
CA ALA A 121 150.43 -4.45 37.73
C ALA A 121 149.36 -4.12 38.78
N HIS A 122 149.65 -3.17 39.70
CA HIS A 122 148.74 -2.85 40.80
C HIS A 122 147.45 -2.14 40.34
N ILE A 123 147.57 -1.25 39.35
CA ILE A 123 146.42 -0.52 38.78
C ILE A 123 145.42 -1.47 38.11
N ARG A 124 145.91 -2.53 37.43
CA ARG A 124 145.06 -3.46 36.68
C ARG A 124 144.16 -4.34 37.56
N ILE A 125 144.59 -4.61 38.79
CA ILE A 125 143.84 -5.47 39.72
C ILE A 125 142.60 -4.75 40.26
N GLN A 126 142.66 -3.44 40.51
CA GLN A 126 141.53 -2.68 41.03
C GLN A 126 140.37 -2.52 40.01
N GLU A 127 140.68 -2.38 38.72
CA GLU A 127 139.66 -2.28 37.66
C GLU A 127 138.77 -3.53 37.59
N LEU A 128 139.37 -4.73 37.64
CA LEU A 128 138.66 -6.00 37.52
C LEU A 128 137.75 -6.31 38.71
N GLN A 129 138.06 -5.78 39.89
CA GLN A 129 137.22 -5.94 41.07
C GLN A 129 135.93 -5.12 40.98
N HIS A 130 135.96 -3.95 40.32
CA HIS A 130 134.77 -3.12 40.13
C HIS A 130 133.79 -3.72 39.12
N ASP A 131 134.29 -4.24 38.00
CA ASP A 131 133.46 -4.83 36.93
C ASP A 131 132.64 -6.05 37.39
N ASN A 132 133.21 -6.86 38.29
CA ASN A 132 132.52 -8.06 38.79
C ASN A 132 131.32 -7.74 39.70
N LYS A 133 131.33 -6.60 40.40
CA LYS A 133 130.20 -6.19 41.26
C LYS A 133 128.99 -5.80 40.40
N ILE A 134 129.21 -5.01 39.35
CA ILE A 134 128.17 -4.54 38.44
C ILE A 134 127.46 -5.72 37.73
N ARG A 135 128.20 -6.77 37.37
CA ARG A 135 127.62 -7.95 36.71
C ARG A 135 126.59 -8.69 37.57
N ARG A 136 126.85 -8.89 38.87
CA ARG A 136 125.91 -9.60 39.76
C ARG A 136 124.59 -8.87 39.93
N GLU A 137 124.64 -7.55 40.12
CA GLU A 137 123.43 -6.73 40.30
C GLU A 137 122.56 -6.74 39.03
N ASN A 138 123.16 -6.82 37.85
CA ASN A 138 122.44 -6.95 36.59
C ASN A 138 121.79 -8.33 36.39
N GLU A 139 122.45 -9.42 36.84
CA GLU A 139 121.91 -10.78 36.75
C GLU A 139 120.61 -10.96 37.55
N GLU A 140 120.57 -10.44 38.78
CA GLU A 140 119.37 -10.55 39.63
C GLU A 140 118.17 -9.77 39.06
N ARG A 141 118.41 -8.55 38.55
CA ARG A 141 117.36 -7.76 37.88
C ARG A 141 116.80 -8.45 36.64
N LEU A 142 117.63 -9.21 35.93
CA LEU A 142 117.22 -9.95 34.74
C LEU A 142 116.31 -11.14 35.07
N GLU A 143 116.61 -11.87 36.14
CA GLU A 143 115.84 -13.03 36.60
C GLU A 143 114.41 -12.63 37.02
N GLU A 144 114.30 -11.51 37.74
CA GLU A 144 113.04 -11.00 38.26
C GLU A 144 112.13 -10.47 37.13
N ALA A 145 112.72 -9.76 36.16
CA ALA A 145 112.03 -9.35 34.94
C ALA A 145 111.52 -10.55 34.13
N ASN A 146 112.32 -11.60 33.97
CA ASN A 146 111.94 -12.81 33.23
C ASN A 146 110.74 -13.54 33.85
N LYS A 147 110.63 -13.53 35.18
CA LYS A 147 109.50 -14.15 35.88
C LYS A 147 108.21 -13.37 35.70
N SER A 148 108.27 -12.03 35.75
CA SER A 148 107.10 -11.17 35.48
C SER A 148 106.59 -11.36 34.05
N ILE A 149 107.49 -11.35 33.06
CA ILE A 149 107.16 -11.51 31.65
C ILE A 149 106.47 -12.85 31.38
N LYS A 150 106.93 -13.96 32.00
CA LYS A 150 106.29 -15.28 31.82
C LYS A 150 104.84 -15.32 32.30
N ASN A 151 104.54 -14.69 33.43
CA ASN A 151 103.17 -14.64 33.96
C ASN A 151 102.27 -13.80 33.06
N GLU A 152 102.76 -12.66 32.59
CA GLU A 152 102.03 -11.83 31.63
C GLU A 152 101.74 -12.58 30.33
N VAL A 153 102.73 -13.28 29.78
CA VAL A 153 102.56 -14.11 28.57
C VAL A 153 101.52 -15.20 28.76
N HIS A 154 101.41 -15.80 29.95
CA HIS A 154 100.40 -16.82 30.23
C HIS A 154 98.98 -16.22 30.26
N ASN A 155 98.79 -15.10 30.96
CA ASN A 155 97.50 -14.41 31.03
C ASN A 155 97.03 -13.91 29.65
N TYR A 156 97.97 -13.42 28.83
CA TYR A 156 97.66 -13.02 27.45
C TYR A 156 97.25 -14.21 26.57
N LYS A 157 97.82 -15.40 26.78
CA LYS A 157 97.43 -16.61 26.04
C LYS A 157 96.01 -17.07 26.39
N GLU A 158 95.65 -17.11 27.67
CA GLU A 158 94.29 -17.49 28.08
C GLU A 158 93.24 -16.48 27.56
N SER A 159 93.54 -15.18 27.66
CA SER A 159 92.66 -14.14 27.12
C SER A 159 92.50 -14.23 25.60
N LEU A 160 93.56 -14.62 24.89
CA LEU A 160 93.54 -14.81 23.43
C LEU A 160 92.65 -15.99 23.03
N GLU A 161 92.68 -17.10 23.77
CA GLU A 161 91.89 -18.30 23.48
C GLU A 161 90.38 -18.07 23.68
N VAL A 162 90.02 -17.33 24.74
CA VAL A 162 88.63 -16.90 24.97
C VAL A 162 88.16 -15.99 23.83
N ALA A 163 88.96 -14.97 23.47
CA ALA A 163 88.63 -14.05 22.39
C ALA A 163 88.49 -14.76 21.03
N GLN A 164 89.33 -15.76 20.74
CA GLN A 164 89.22 -16.57 19.52
C GLN A 164 87.92 -17.37 19.46
N THR A 165 87.48 -17.93 20.59
CA THR A 165 86.24 -18.70 20.67
C THR A 165 85.01 -17.81 20.49
N GLU A 166 85.01 -16.61 21.09
CA GLU A 166 83.95 -15.62 20.90
C GLU A 166 83.89 -15.11 19.47
N LEU A 167 85.06 -14.86 18.85
CA LEU A 167 85.15 -14.44 17.46
C LEU A 167 84.55 -15.50 16.51
N ALA A 168 84.83 -16.78 16.74
CA ALA A 168 84.25 -17.88 15.95
C ALA A 168 82.71 -17.92 16.05
N ARG A 169 82.15 -17.80 17.26
CA ARG A 169 80.68 -17.75 17.47
C ARG A 169 80.04 -16.52 16.83
N ALA A 170 80.72 -15.37 16.89
CA ALA A 170 80.27 -14.15 16.23
C ALA A 170 80.26 -14.28 14.70
N HIS A 171 81.26 -14.95 14.12
CA HIS A 171 81.30 -15.23 12.68
C HIS A 171 80.13 -16.12 12.23
N GLU A 172 79.85 -17.21 12.94
CA GLU A 172 78.75 -18.11 12.62
C GLU A 172 77.38 -17.38 12.68
N ARG A 173 77.17 -16.57 13.71
CA ARG A 173 75.96 -15.74 13.83
C ARG A 173 75.83 -14.73 12.69
N ASN A 174 76.93 -14.12 12.27
CA ASN A 174 76.94 -13.18 11.14
C ASN A 174 76.57 -13.87 9.82
N GLU A 175 77.06 -15.09 9.57
CA GLU A 175 76.68 -15.84 8.37
C GLU A 175 75.20 -16.21 8.36
N ILE A 176 74.65 -16.65 9.49
CA ILE A 176 73.20 -16.91 9.61
C ILE A 176 72.37 -15.64 9.37
N LEU A 177 72.81 -14.51 9.90
CA LEU A 177 72.14 -13.22 9.71
C LEU A 177 72.20 -12.75 8.26
N LYS A 178 73.32 -12.96 7.55
CA LYS A 178 73.44 -12.66 6.12
C LYS A 178 72.41 -13.44 5.30
N ILE A 179 72.29 -14.76 5.53
CA ILE A 179 71.32 -15.61 4.83
C ILE A 179 69.88 -15.14 5.09
N LYS A 180 69.56 -14.81 6.36
CA LYS A 180 68.24 -14.29 6.71
C LYS A 180 67.95 -12.93 6.07
N ASN A 181 68.92 -12.03 6.02
CA ASN A 181 68.77 -10.74 5.34
C ASN A 181 68.51 -10.94 3.85
N THR A 182 69.26 -11.82 3.18
CA THR A 182 69.02 -12.10 1.75
C THR A 182 67.63 -12.67 1.48
N GLU A 183 67.11 -13.53 2.37
CA GLU A 183 65.76 -14.08 2.22
C GLU A 183 64.68 -13.03 2.49
N LEU A 184 64.88 -12.18 3.50
CA LEU A 184 63.97 -11.05 3.77
C LEU A 184 63.94 -10.07 2.59
N ASP A 185 65.09 -9.72 2.03
CA ASP A 185 65.18 -8.83 0.87
C ASP A 185 64.43 -9.42 -0.35
N ARG A 186 64.54 -10.73 -0.57
CA ARG A 186 63.79 -11.44 -1.63
C ARG A 186 62.29 -11.33 -1.42
N THR A 187 61.80 -11.66 -0.21
CA THR A 187 60.35 -11.58 0.10
C THR A 187 59.80 -10.16 0.02
N LEU A 188 60.62 -9.17 0.41
CA LEU A 188 60.25 -7.76 0.37
C LEU A 188 60.19 -7.25 -1.07
N ALA A 189 61.07 -7.72 -1.96
CA ALA A 189 61.00 -7.43 -3.38
C ALA A 189 59.75 -8.03 -4.03
N GLU A 190 59.39 -9.27 -3.70
CA GLU A 190 58.16 -9.94 -4.18
C GLU A 190 56.90 -9.18 -3.74
N ALA A 191 56.77 -8.89 -2.45
CA ALA A 191 55.63 -8.15 -1.91
C ALA A 191 55.51 -6.73 -2.52
N LYS A 192 56.62 -6.05 -2.79
CA LYS A 192 56.63 -4.76 -3.50
C LYS A 192 56.16 -4.89 -4.94
N GLY A 193 56.54 -5.97 -5.63
CA GLY A 193 56.08 -6.29 -6.98
C GLY A 193 54.57 -6.47 -7.02
N ASP A 194 54.04 -7.31 -6.13
CA ASP A 194 52.61 -7.57 -6.01
C ASP A 194 51.82 -6.30 -5.69
N LEU A 195 52.31 -5.49 -4.74
CA LEU A 195 51.65 -4.25 -4.35
C LEU A 195 51.59 -3.23 -5.49
N LYS A 196 52.63 -3.18 -6.33
CA LYS A 196 52.66 -2.32 -7.52
C LYS A 196 51.62 -2.78 -8.56
N LEU A 197 51.52 -4.09 -8.79
CA LEU A 197 50.55 -4.70 -9.71
C LEU A 197 49.10 -4.49 -9.23
N LEU A 198 48.84 -4.72 -7.94
CA LEU A 198 47.52 -4.48 -7.35
C LEU A 198 47.14 -2.99 -7.41
N SER A 199 48.10 -2.09 -7.19
CA SER A 199 47.85 -0.65 -7.25
C SER A 199 47.48 -0.17 -8.66
N SER A 200 48.08 -0.74 -9.71
CA SER A 200 47.74 -0.39 -11.09
C SER A 200 46.38 -0.99 -11.50
N GLU A 201 46.04 -2.20 -11.05
CA GLU A 201 44.72 -2.78 -11.26
C GLU A 201 43.61 -2.00 -10.56
N LEU A 202 43.84 -1.56 -9.31
CA LEU A 202 42.90 -0.72 -8.57
C LEU A 202 42.62 0.57 -9.32
N GLU A 203 43.65 1.22 -9.86
CA GLU A 203 43.46 2.50 -10.53
C GLU A 203 42.80 2.35 -11.90
N ARG A 204 43.04 1.22 -12.59
CA ARG A 204 42.27 0.85 -13.78
C ARG A 204 40.79 0.64 -13.48
N LEU A 205 40.46 -0.16 -12.44
CA LEU A 205 39.09 -0.45 -12.04
C LEU A 205 38.35 0.81 -11.60
N LYS A 206 39.01 1.68 -10.83
CA LYS A 206 38.45 2.96 -10.38
C LYS A 206 38.09 3.88 -11.55
N ASN A 207 38.96 3.95 -12.56
CA ASN A 207 38.69 4.74 -13.75
C ASN A 207 37.53 4.16 -14.57
N GLN A 208 37.45 2.83 -14.70
CA GLN A 208 36.32 2.18 -15.36
C GLN A 208 34.99 2.47 -14.66
N ILE A 209 34.93 2.29 -13.33
CA ILE A 209 33.72 2.58 -12.54
C ILE A 209 33.30 4.04 -12.70
N LYS A 210 34.26 4.97 -12.73
CA LYS A 210 33.97 6.40 -12.92
C LYS A 210 33.37 6.69 -14.29
N GLN A 211 33.86 6.02 -15.33
CA GLN A 211 33.34 6.15 -16.69
C GLN A 211 31.91 5.59 -16.78
N ASP A 212 31.72 4.35 -16.33
CA ASP A 212 30.41 3.68 -16.35
C ASP A 212 29.36 4.50 -15.56
N ALA A 213 29.76 5.07 -14.41
CA ALA A 213 28.88 5.93 -13.61
C ALA A 213 28.49 7.22 -14.34
N LEU A 214 29.39 7.80 -15.14
CA LEU A 214 29.11 9.00 -15.92
C LEU A 214 28.13 8.70 -17.05
N GLU A 215 28.34 7.61 -17.78
CA GLU A 215 27.47 7.16 -18.87
C GLU A 215 26.06 6.85 -18.35
N ALA A 216 25.95 6.09 -17.26
CA ALA A 216 24.67 5.83 -16.61
C ALA A 216 23.96 7.12 -16.15
N SER A 217 24.70 8.09 -15.61
CA SER A 217 24.13 9.38 -15.19
C SER A 217 23.59 10.18 -16.37
N GLN A 218 24.24 10.14 -17.54
CA GLN A 218 23.77 10.82 -18.74
C GLN A 218 22.51 10.17 -19.31
N GLU A 219 22.45 8.84 -19.34
CA GLU A 219 21.27 8.10 -19.77
C GLU A 219 20.06 8.40 -18.88
N ILE A 220 20.24 8.34 -17.55
CA ILE A 220 19.21 8.69 -16.56
C ILE A 220 18.70 10.11 -16.80
N HIS A 221 19.58 11.07 -17.08
CA HIS A 221 19.18 12.45 -17.35
C HIS A 221 18.31 12.55 -18.62
N SER A 222 18.69 11.85 -19.70
CA SER A 222 17.91 11.84 -20.94
C SER A 222 16.53 11.18 -20.75
N LEU A 223 16.47 10.07 -20.01
CA LEU A 223 15.23 9.36 -19.72
C LEU A 223 14.31 10.20 -18.84
N LYS A 224 14.86 10.92 -17.86
CA LYS A 224 14.10 11.84 -17.01
C LYS A 224 13.48 12.98 -17.82
N ALA A 225 14.21 13.54 -18.78
CA ALA A 225 13.68 14.57 -19.68
C ALA A 225 12.54 14.03 -20.57
N LYS A 226 12.69 12.83 -21.15
CA LYS A 226 11.63 12.15 -21.92
C LYS A 226 10.40 11.85 -21.07
N LEU A 227 10.59 11.39 -19.83
CA LEU A 227 9.49 11.13 -18.90
C LEU A 227 8.74 12.42 -18.53
N GLN A 228 9.46 13.53 -18.36
CA GLN A 228 8.86 14.82 -18.06
C GLN A 228 8.00 15.34 -19.22
N SER A 229 8.49 15.27 -20.46
CA SER A 229 7.72 15.69 -21.63
C SER A 229 6.48 14.80 -21.86
N GLN A 230 6.60 13.49 -21.63
CA GLN A 230 5.45 12.58 -21.69
C GLN A 230 4.39 12.89 -20.62
N LYS A 231 4.80 13.24 -19.38
CA LYS A 231 3.87 13.65 -18.33
C LYS A 231 3.12 14.92 -18.69
N GLU A 232 3.81 15.91 -19.24
CA GLU A 232 3.19 17.17 -19.68
C GLU A 232 2.19 16.93 -20.82
N PHE A 233 2.52 16.04 -21.75
CA PHE A 233 1.60 15.62 -22.81
C PHE A 233 0.35 14.93 -22.26
N LEU A 234 0.51 13.99 -21.32
CA LEU A 234 -0.61 13.31 -20.66
C LEU A 234 -1.52 14.30 -19.92
N MET A 235 -0.96 15.24 -19.15
CA MET A 235 -1.75 16.26 -18.47
C MET A 235 -2.55 17.14 -19.44
N LYS A 236 -1.98 17.46 -20.60
CA LYS A 236 -2.69 18.22 -21.63
C LYS A 236 -3.85 17.40 -22.22
N LEU A 237 -3.62 16.11 -22.49
CA LEU A 237 -4.63 15.21 -23.02
C LEU A 237 -5.78 14.99 -22.03
N GLU A 238 -5.49 14.80 -20.74
CA GLU A 238 -6.48 14.68 -19.67
C GLU A 238 -7.36 15.93 -19.57
N ARG A 239 -6.77 17.13 -19.60
CA ARG A 239 -7.54 18.38 -19.60
C ARG A 239 -8.45 18.51 -20.81
N GLN A 240 -7.98 18.11 -21.99
CA GLN A 240 -8.80 18.13 -23.21
C GLN A 240 -9.95 17.13 -23.12
N HIS A 241 -9.71 15.93 -22.58
CA HIS A 241 -10.73 14.93 -22.33
C HIS A 241 -11.80 15.45 -21.36
N ASP A 242 -11.41 16.08 -20.26
CA ASP A 242 -12.35 16.62 -19.27
C ASP A 242 -13.23 17.74 -19.85
N VAL A 243 -12.65 18.63 -20.66
CA VAL A 243 -13.42 19.68 -21.37
C VAL A 243 -14.41 19.05 -22.33
N LEU A 244 -13.98 18.07 -23.14
CA LEU A 244 -14.85 17.41 -24.10
C LEU A 244 -16.00 16.65 -23.42
N VAL A 245 -15.71 15.93 -22.33
CA VAL A 245 -16.74 15.24 -21.54
C VAL A 245 -17.74 16.23 -20.94
N CYS A 246 -17.28 17.38 -20.45
CA CYS A 246 -18.16 18.43 -19.94
C CYS A 246 -19.06 19.01 -21.05
N GLN A 247 -18.49 19.30 -22.22
CA GLN A 247 -19.24 19.79 -23.39
C GLN A 247 -20.32 18.79 -23.83
N MET A 248 -19.93 17.53 -24.04
CA MET A 248 -20.87 16.47 -24.43
C MET A 248 -21.99 16.31 -23.40
N ARG A 249 -21.67 16.31 -22.10
CA ARG A 249 -22.70 16.23 -21.04
C ARG A 249 -23.69 17.40 -21.09
N SER A 250 -23.21 18.61 -21.36
CA SER A 250 -24.07 19.78 -21.50
C SER A 250 -25.00 19.66 -22.70
N GLU A 251 -24.45 19.33 -23.87
CA GLU A 251 -25.22 19.16 -25.11
C GLU A 251 -26.27 18.06 -24.98
N PHE A 252 -25.91 16.90 -24.42
CA PHE A 252 -26.87 15.83 -24.16
C PHE A 252 -27.97 16.24 -23.18
N ALA A 253 -27.65 17.04 -22.16
CA ALA A 253 -28.65 17.54 -21.21
C ALA A 253 -29.64 18.49 -21.89
N ASP A 254 -29.16 19.38 -22.76
CA ASP A 254 -30.01 20.31 -23.53
C ASP A 254 -30.86 19.57 -24.55
N LEU A 255 -30.28 18.62 -25.29
CA LEU A 255 -31.02 17.80 -26.24
C LEU A 255 -32.13 16.98 -25.55
N ARG A 256 -31.83 16.36 -24.39
CA ARG A 256 -32.84 15.65 -23.60
C ARG A 256 -33.96 16.57 -23.13
N ARG A 257 -33.63 17.81 -22.73
CA ARG A 257 -34.64 18.80 -22.32
C ARG A 257 -35.53 19.21 -23.48
N CYS A 258 -34.97 19.55 -24.63
CA CYS A 258 -35.73 19.89 -25.83
C CYS A 258 -36.60 18.73 -26.29
N HIS A 259 -36.05 17.51 -26.27
CA HIS A 259 -36.81 16.30 -26.59
C HIS A 259 -37.99 16.11 -25.64
N GLU A 260 -37.81 16.29 -24.32
CA GLU A 260 -38.90 16.17 -23.34
C GLU A 260 -40.03 17.15 -23.62
N VAL A 261 -39.73 18.41 -23.97
CA VAL A 261 -40.76 19.41 -24.31
C VAL A 261 -41.60 18.92 -25.49
N THR A 262 -40.94 18.45 -26.56
CA THR A 262 -41.60 17.94 -27.75
C THR A 262 -42.41 16.67 -27.47
N VAL A 263 -41.87 15.75 -26.66
CA VAL A 263 -42.56 14.52 -26.24
C VAL A 263 -43.85 14.87 -25.51
N ARG A 264 -43.81 15.80 -24.55
CA ARG A 264 -45.02 16.24 -23.83
C ARG A 264 -46.04 16.89 -24.75
N GLN A 265 -45.58 17.69 -25.72
CA GLN A 265 -46.49 18.32 -26.69
C GLN A 265 -47.23 17.28 -27.54
N TYR A 266 -46.50 16.36 -28.20
CA TYR A 266 -47.11 15.32 -29.02
C TYR A 266 -47.91 14.32 -28.20
N HIS A 267 -47.47 14.00 -26.99
CA HIS A 267 -48.21 13.14 -26.07
C HIS A 267 -49.59 13.71 -25.79
N ASN A 268 -49.66 15.02 -25.48
CA ASN A 268 -50.93 15.67 -25.22
C ASN A 268 -51.81 15.76 -26.47
N GLU A 269 -51.24 16.02 -27.64
CA GLU A 269 -51.99 16.01 -28.90
C GLU A 269 -52.59 14.63 -29.21
N ILE A 270 -51.80 13.56 -29.10
CA ILE A 270 -52.27 12.17 -29.29
C ILE A 270 -53.39 11.83 -28.30
N VAL A 271 -53.23 12.24 -27.04
CA VAL A 271 -54.21 11.96 -26.00
C VAL A 271 -55.50 12.76 -26.23
N ASP A 272 -55.41 13.99 -26.68
CA ASP A 272 -56.58 14.81 -27.00
C ASP A 272 -57.32 14.29 -28.25
N LEU A 273 -56.58 13.81 -29.26
CA LEU A 273 -57.16 13.17 -30.45
C LEU A 273 -57.91 11.87 -30.13
N LYS A 274 -57.49 11.14 -29.09
CA LYS A 274 -58.20 9.95 -28.57
C LYS A 274 -59.46 10.33 -27.75
N GLY A 275 -59.69 11.62 -27.47
CA GLY A 275 -60.82 12.13 -26.69
C GLY A 275 -60.58 12.17 -25.18
N ASN A 276 -61.25 13.10 -24.51
CA ASN A 276 -61.13 13.33 -23.06
C ASN A 276 -61.85 12.28 -22.23
N ILE A 277 -62.98 11.76 -22.71
CA ILE A 277 -63.70 10.65 -22.07
C ILE A 277 -63.57 9.44 -22.98
N ARG A 278 -62.94 8.39 -22.46
CA ARG A 278 -62.71 7.13 -23.20
C ARG A 278 -63.39 5.98 -22.50
N VAL A 279 -63.82 5.02 -23.31
CA VAL A 279 -64.44 3.79 -22.81
C VAL A 279 -63.69 2.60 -23.38
N MET A 280 -63.35 1.65 -22.52
CA MET A 280 -62.72 0.39 -22.88
C MET A 280 -63.53 -0.75 -22.26
N VAL A 281 -63.55 -1.90 -22.89
CA VAL A 281 -64.23 -3.08 -22.35
C VAL A 281 -63.20 -4.14 -21.98
N ARG A 282 -63.38 -4.77 -20.82
CA ARG A 282 -62.54 -5.87 -20.37
C ARG A 282 -63.40 -7.08 -20.00
N VAL A 283 -63.20 -8.18 -20.73
CA VAL A 283 -63.79 -9.48 -20.40
C VAL A 283 -62.87 -10.20 -19.43
N ARG A 284 -63.35 -10.52 -18.22
CA ARG A 284 -62.54 -11.29 -17.25
C ARG A 284 -62.43 -12.76 -17.68
N ASN A 285 -61.38 -13.44 -17.22
CA ASN A 285 -61.28 -14.89 -17.35
C ASN A 285 -62.31 -15.62 -16.46
N PHE A 286 -62.55 -16.90 -16.74
CA PHE A 286 -63.44 -17.77 -15.96
C PHE A 286 -62.91 -17.96 -14.53
N ILE A 287 -63.81 -17.96 -13.55
CA ILE A 287 -63.50 -18.17 -12.13
C ILE A 287 -64.14 -19.47 -11.63
N HIS A 288 -63.64 -20.04 -10.53
CA HIS A 288 -64.15 -21.31 -9.98
C HIS A 288 -65.67 -21.33 -9.69
N HIS A 289 -66.28 -20.16 -9.48
CA HIS A 289 -67.73 -20.02 -9.27
C HIS A 289 -68.57 -20.08 -10.56
N ASP A 290 -67.96 -20.04 -11.74
CA ASP A 290 -68.61 -20.14 -13.05
C ASP A 290 -68.95 -21.60 -13.45
N ARG A 291 -69.12 -22.50 -12.47
CA ARG A 291 -69.20 -23.98 -12.60
C ARG A 291 -69.83 -24.47 -13.91
N GLY A 292 -69.04 -25.19 -14.71
CA GLY A 292 -69.48 -25.87 -15.93
C GLY A 292 -69.29 -25.07 -17.22
N ASP A 293 -69.02 -23.76 -17.13
CA ASP A 293 -68.71 -22.95 -18.30
C ASP A 293 -67.22 -23.02 -18.66
N THR A 294 -66.92 -23.44 -19.89
CA THR A 294 -65.56 -23.45 -20.48
C THR A 294 -65.41 -22.29 -21.45
N VAL A 295 -64.19 -22.02 -21.96
CA VAL A 295 -63.97 -21.02 -23.03
C VAL A 295 -64.92 -21.24 -24.23
N SER A 296 -65.25 -22.50 -24.52
CA SER A 296 -66.17 -22.91 -25.58
C SER A 296 -67.64 -22.55 -25.33
N SER A 297 -68.05 -22.32 -24.07
CA SER A 297 -69.41 -21.89 -23.69
C SER A 297 -69.48 -20.40 -23.32
N SER A 298 -68.42 -19.63 -23.61
CA SER A 298 -68.41 -18.17 -23.40
C SER A 298 -69.54 -17.51 -24.19
N THR A 299 -70.42 -16.79 -23.50
CA THR A 299 -71.44 -15.95 -24.13
C THR A 299 -70.87 -14.65 -24.65
N VAL A 300 -69.64 -14.30 -24.27
CA VAL A 300 -68.93 -13.12 -24.75
C VAL A 300 -67.77 -13.54 -25.65
N LYS A 301 -67.77 -13.09 -26.89
CA LYS A 301 -66.70 -13.33 -27.87
C LYS A 301 -66.04 -12.00 -28.23
N VAL A 302 -64.71 -12.00 -28.34
CA VAL A 302 -63.92 -10.82 -28.73
C VAL A 302 -63.21 -11.16 -30.04
N PRO A 303 -63.85 -10.93 -31.21
CA PRO A 303 -63.26 -11.29 -32.50
C PRO A 303 -62.02 -10.47 -32.87
N ASN A 304 -61.90 -9.24 -32.35
CA ASN A 304 -60.75 -8.37 -32.54
C ASN A 304 -60.63 -7.37 -31.36
N GLN A 305 -59.62 -6.49 -31.38
CA GLN A 305 -59.35 -5.53 -30.30
C GLN A 305 -60.37 -4.38 -30.16
N ARG A 306 -61.41 -4.32 -31.00
CA ARG A 306 -62.43 -3.25 -30.99
C ARG A 306 -63.85 -3.75 -30.84
N THR A 307 -64.11 -5.00 -31.19
CA THR A 307 -65.46 -5.56 -31.21
C THR A 307 -65.65 -6.56 -30.08
N VAL A 308 -66.77 -6.46 -29.38
CA VAL A 308 -67.25 -7.47 -28.43
C VAL A 308 -68.63 -7.95 -28.85
N GLN A 309 -68.82 -9.26 -28.87
CA GLN A 309 -70.05 -9.93 -29.25
C GLN A 309 -70.66 -10.62 -28.05
N LEU A 310 -71.94 -10.36 -27.79
CA LEU A 310 -72.72 -11.01 -26.75
C LEU A 310 -73.76 -11.92 -27.39
N ASP A 311 -73.65 -13.22 -27.13
CA ASP A 311 -74.69 -14.20 -27.47
C ASP A 311 -75.72 -14.24 -26.33
N THR A 312 -77.00 -14.09 -26.67
CA THR A 312 -78.09 -14.25 -25.72
C THR A 312 -79.10 -15.26 -26.24
N GLY A 313 -78.74 -16.54 -26.20
CA GLY A 313 -79.66 -17.66 -26.46
C GLY A 313 -80.32 -17.62 -27.84
N GLY A 314 -79.53 -17.32 -28.89
CA GLY A 314 -79.99 -17.37 -30.30
C GLY A 314 -79.89 -16.06 -31.07
N ARG A 315 -79.50 -14.96 -30.42
CA ARG A 315 -79.19 -13.67 -31.08
C ARG A 315 -77.86 -13.12 -30.57
N THR A 316 -76.91 -12.98 -31.49
CA THR A 316 -75.62 -12.33 -31.23
C THR A 316 -75.74 -10.83 -31.49
N VAL A 317 -75.39 -10.02 -30.50
CA VAL A 317 -75.30 -8.55 -30.63
C VAL A 317 -73.84 -8.12 -30.58
N SER A 318 -73.41 -7.36 -31.56
CA SER A 318 -72.05 -6.81 -31.65
C SER A 318 -72.01 -5.37 -31.15
N TYR A 319 -70.99 -5.04 -30.37
CA TYR A 319 -70.67 -3.70 -29.89
C TYR A 319 -69.24 -3.33 -30.28
N GLU A 320 -69.01 -2.07 -30.60
CA GLU A 320 -67.69 -1.56 -31.00
C GLU A 320 -67.20 -0.49 -30.03
N PHE A 321 -65.95 -0.64 -29.59
CA PHE A 321 -65.28 0.25 -28.65
C PHE A 321 -63.87 0.58 -29.14
N PRO A 322 -63.28 1.69 -28.68
CA PRO A 322 -61.88 2.04 -28.96
C PRO A 322 -60.89 0.91 -28.65
N GLN A 323 -61.14 0.18 -27.55
CA GLN A 323 -60.34 -0.97 -27.13
C GLN A 323 -61.19 -1.99 -26.37
N VAL A 324 -61.01 -3.27 -26.70
CA VAL A 324 -61.64 -4.43 -26.06
C VAL A 324 -60.56 -5.44 -25.68
N PHE A 325 -60.49 -5.76 -24.40
CA PHE A 325 -59.61 -6.77 -23.82
C PHE A 325 -60.36 -8.10 -23.67
N GLY A 326 -59.84 -9.14 -24.31
CA GLY A 326 -60.40 -10.49 -24.26
C GLY A 326 -59.89 -11.31 -23.08
N LEU A 327 -60.27 -12.60 -23.05
CA LEU A 327 -59.93 -13.54 -21.97
C LEU A 327 -58.42 -13.72 -21.75
N ASN A 328 -57.61 -13.53 -22.79
CA ASN A 328 -56.16 -13.70 -22.78
C ASN A 328 -55.40 -12.41 -22.43
N SER A 329 -56.09 -11.28 -22.26
CA SER A 329 -55.46 -10.01 -21.96
C SER A 329 -54.96 -9.96 -20.51
N THR A 330 -53.67 -9.66 -20.37
CA THR A 330 -52.97 -9.59 -19.07
C THR A 330 -53.24 -8.26 -18.36
N GLN A 331 -52.78 -8.15 -17.11
CA GLN A 331 -52.81 -6.89 -16.37
C GLN A 331 -51.91 -5.82 -17.00
N GLU A 332 -50.77 -6.24 -17.59
CA GLU A 332 -49.85 -5.37 -18.32
C GLU A 332 -50.53 -4.76 -19.55
N ASP A 333 -51.22 -5.58 -20.35
CA ASP A 333 -51.90 -5.12 -21.57
C ASP A 333 -52.94 -4.03 -21.26
N VAL A 334 -53.66 -4.19 -20.14
CA VAL A 334 -54.64 -3.20 -19.68
C VAL A 334 -53.93 -1.95 -19.16
N PHE A 335 -52.82 -2.10 -18.43
CA PHE A 335 -52.05 -0.97 -17.90
C PHE A 335 -51.40 -0.13 -19.00
N GLU A 336 -50.92 -0.73 -20.10
CA GLU A 336 -50.32 0.03 -21.20
C GLU A 336 -51.29 1.05 -21.80
N SER A 337 -52.61 0.76 -21.77
CA SER A 337 -53.65 1.70 -22.18
C SER A 337 -53.91 2.84 -21.18
N VAL A 338 -53.53 2.67 -19.92
CA VAL A 338 -53.64 3.66 -18.82
C VAL A 338 -52.37 4.51 -18.70
N LYS A 339 -51.24 3.97 -19.13
CA LYS A 339 -49.91 4.61 -19.05
C LYS A 339 -49.87 5.99 -19.71
N ASP A 340 -50.55 6.16 -20.84
CA ASP A 340 -50.66 7.47 -21.51
C ASP A 340 -51.37 8.52 -20.65
N LEU A 341 -52.40 8.11 -19.92
CA LEU A 341 -53.11 8.99 -19.00
C LEU A 341 -52.24 9.29 -17.79
N THR A 342 -51.53 8.30 -17.27
CA THR A 342 -50.59 8.47 -16.16
C THR A 342 -49.49 9.48 -16.51
N LYS A 343 -48.95 9.44 -17.73
CA LYS A 343 -48.02 10.48 -18.24
C LYS A 343 -48.67 11.86 -18.33
N SER A 344 -49.94 11.93 -18.74
CA SER A 344 -50.67 13.21 -18.76
C SER A 344 -50.79 13.82 -17.35
N ALA A 345 -50.85 12.99 -16.30
CA ALA A 345 -50.88 13.48 -14.93
C ALA A 345 -49.54 14.16 -14.54
N LEU A 346 -48.40 13.63 -15.00
CA LEU A 346 -47.09 14.29 -14.83
C LEU A 346 -47.00 15.63 -15.57
N ASP A 347 -47.77 15.81 -16.65
CA ASP A 347 -47.84 17.07 -17.39
C ASP A 347 -48.73 18.14 -16.72
N GLY A 348 -49.45 17.76 -15.66
CA GLY A 348 -50.36 18.65 -14.92
C GLY A 348 -51.83 18.47 -15.27
N PHE A 349 -52.23 17.42 -15.99
CA PHE A 349 -53.65 17.17 -16.27
C PHE A 349 -54.29 16.30 -15.19
N ASN A 350 -55.50 16.65 -14.77
CA ASN A 350 -56.28 15.76 -13.90
C ASN A 350 -56.69 14.50 -14.67
N VAL A 351 -56.59 13.35 -14.02
CA VAL A 351 -56.87 12.04 -14.64
C VAL A 351 -57.82 11.26 -13.76
N CYS A 352 -58.81 10.62 -14.37
CA CYS A 352 -59.70 9.68 -13.69
C CYS A 352 -59.74 8.36 -14.44
N VAL A 353 -59.46 7.26 -13.77
CA VAL A 353 -59.66 5.91 -14.32
C VAL A 353 -60.70 5.21 -13.46
N ILE A 354 -61.75 4.69 -14.10
CA ILE A 354 -62.94 4.16 -13.43
C ILE A 354 -63.14 2.71 -13.86
N ALA A 355 -63.23 1.79 -12.92
CA ALA A 355 -63.66 0.42 -13.18
C ALA A 355 -65.16 0.30 -12.90
N TYR A 356 -65.94 -0.11 -13.91
CA TYR A 356 -67.40 -0.20 -13.85
C TYR A 356 -67.89 -1.60 -14.26
N GLY A 357 -68.99 -2.06 -13.66
CA GLY A 357 -69.64 -3.34 -14.01
C GLY A 357 -70.27 -4.01 -12.79
N GLN A 358 -70.94 -5.15 -13.02
CA GLN A 358 -71.59 -5.90 -11.94
C GLN A 358 -70.59 -6.48 -10.93
N THR A 359 -71.08 -6.87 -9.76
CA THR A 359 -70.30 -7.67 -8.82
C THR A 359 -69.76 -8.94 -9.47
N GLY A 360 -68.49 -9.25 -9.20
CA GLY A 360 -67.80 -10.40 -9.77
C GLY A 360 -67.36 -10.24 -11.23
N SER A 361 -67.50 -9.08 -11.89
CA SER A 361 -67.02 -8.88 -13.27
C SER A 361 -65.52 -8.60 -13.40
N GLY A 362 -64.80 -8.38 -12.29
CA GLY A 362 -63.35 -8.15 -12.29
C GLY A 362 -62.88 -6.70 -12.11
N LYS A 363 -63.74 -5.81 -11.58
CA LYS A 363 -63.38 -4.40 -11.28
C LYS A 363 -62.18 -4.28 -10.33
N THR A 364 -62.29 -4.86 -9.14
CA THR A 364 -61.21 -4.86 -8.12
C THR A 364 -59.95 -5.58 -8.61
N PHE A 365 -60.09 -6.66 -9.38
CA PHE A 365 -58.95 -7.31 -10.03
C PHE A 365 -58.27 -6.39 -11.06
N THR A 366 -59.02 -5.56 -11.77
CA THR A 366 -58.45 -4.57 -12.69
C THR A 366 -57.70 -3.46 -11.96
N MET A 367 -58.28 -2.93 -10.89
CA MET A 367 -57.69 -1.81 -10.16
C MET A 367 -56.54 -2.23 -9.24
N ARG A 368 -56.71 -3.29 -8.46
CA ARG A 368 -55.74 -3.74 -7.45
C ARG A 368 -54.96 -4.96 -7.89
N GLY A 369 -55.66 -5.91 -8.52
CA GLY A 369 -55.06 -7.15 -8.99
C GLY A 369 -54.71 -8.13 -7.88
N GLY A 370 -53.84 -9.08 -8.20
CA GLY A 370 -53.20 -9.98 -7.25
C GLY A 370 -51.76 -9.55 -6.95
N THR A 371 -50.95 -10.48 -6.47
CA THR A 371 -49.51 -10.26 -6.29
C THR A 371 -48.74 -10.42 -7.61
N ASP A 372 -47.50 -9.91 -7.64
CA ASP A 372 -46.53 -10.13 -8.72
C ASP A 372 -47.06 -9.67 -10.10
N ASP A 373 -46.99 -10.54 -11.11
CA ASP A 373 -47.43 -10.24 -12.49
C ASP A 373 -48.92 -9.90 -12.59
N ASN A 374 -49.70 -10.28 -11.59
CA ASN A 374 -51.13 -9.98 -11.52
C ASN A 374 -51.46 -8.64 -10.86
N ALA A 375 -50.46 -7.83 -10.49
CA ALA A 375 -50.67 -6.48 -9.97
C ALA A 375 -51.58 -5.65 -10.90
N GLY A 376 -52.54 -4.92 -10.33
CA GLY A 376 -53.51 -4.13 -11.08
C GLY A 376 -53.01 -2.73 -11.47
N ILE A 377 -53.94 -1.88 -11.90
CA ILE A 377 -53.64 -0.50 -12.33
C ILE A 377 -53.00 0.33 -11.22
N ILE A 378 -53.51 0.29 -9.97
CA ILE A 378 -53.02 1.09 -8.85
C ILE A 378 -51.51 0.86 -8.58
N PRO A 379 -51.05 -0.37 -8.26
CA PRO A 379 -49.63 -0.60 -8.01
C PRO A 379 -48.76 -0.31 -9.23
N ARG A 380 -49.23 -0.63 -10.45
CA ARG A 380 -48.49 -0.36 -11.68
C ARG A 380 -48.34 1.13 -11.98
N THR A 381 -49.39 1.93 -11.75
CA THR A 381 -49.37 3.38 -11.89
C THR A 381 -48.34 4.01 -10.95
N VAL A 382 -48.33 3.62 -9.67
CA VAL A 382 -47.38 4.14 -8.69
C VAL A 382 -45.94 3.79 -9.07
N ARG A 383 -45.67 2.53 -9.39
CA ARG A 383 -44.34 2.08 -9.82
C ARG A 383 -43.86 2.84 -11.06
N PHE A 384 -44.73 2.98 -12.06
CA PHE A 384 -44.43 3.74 -13.27
C PHE A 384 -44.09 5.21 -12.97
N LEU A 385 -44.86 5.88 -12.08
CA LEU A 385 -44.61 7.27 -11.71
C LEU A 385 -43.29 7.46 -10.96
N LEU A 386 -42.95 6.55 -10.04
CA LEU A 386 -41.69 6.57 -9.31
C LEU A 386 -40.48 6.34 -10.25
N ASP A 387 -40.60 5.47 -11.24
CA ASP A 387 -39.55 5.27 -12.24
C ASP A 387 -39.42 6.47 -13.18
N GLU A 388 -40.53 7.07 -13.59
CA GLU A 388 -40.53 8.26 -14.43
C GLU A 388 -39.99 9.50 -13.70
N GLN A 389 -40.23 9.63 -12.39
CA GLN A 389 -39.60 10.63 -11.54
C GLN A 389 -38.07 10.54 -11.60
N LYS A 390 -37.48 9.33 -11.51
CA LYS A 390 -36.02 9.15 -11.61
C LYS A 390 -35.47 9.60 -12.97
N ARG A 391 -36.20 9.30 -14.06
CA ARG A 391 -35.83 9.73 -15.42
C ARG A 391 -35.89 11.26 -15.55
N LEU A 392 -36.96 11.86 -15.06
CA LEU A 392 -37.23 13.30 -15.17
C LEU A 392 -36.35 14.16 -14.25
N ASN A 393 -35.89 13.63 -13.11
CA ASN A 393 -34.89 14.27 -12.24
C ASN A 393 -33.61 14.63 -13.01
N GLN A 394 -33.19 13.80 -13.98
CA GLN A 394 -31.97 14.04 -14.77
C GLN A 394 -32.05 15.30 -15.65
N ILE A 395 -33.25 15.79 -15.94
CA ILE A 395 -33.51 16.99 -16.74
C ILE A 395 -34.10 18.15 -15.91
N GLY A 396 -34.03 18.05 -14.58
CA GLY A 396 -34.35 19.13 -13.64
C GLY A 396 -35.77 19.14 -13.07
N TRP A 397 -36.62 18.19 -13.45
CA TRP A 397 -37.96 18.02 -12.87
C TRP A 397 -37.89 17.24 -11.58
N HIS A 398 -38.49 17.76 -10.52
CA HIS A 398 -38.65 17.07 -9.24
C HIS A 398 -40.13 16.90 -8.97
N TYR A 399 -40.56 15.67 -8.68
CA TYR A 399 -41.95 15.37 -8.35
C TYR A 399 -42.08 14.90 -6.90
N GLU A 400 -43.20 15.27 -6.29
CA GLU A 400 -43.68 14.78 -5.00
C GLU A 400 -45.05 14.14 -5.20
N PHE A 401 -45.22 12.96 -4.60
CA PHE A 401 -46.42 12.14 -4.72
C PHE A 401 -47.05 11.95 -3.34
N SER A 402 -48.29 12.38 -3.19
CA SER A 402 -49.06 12.21 -1.95
C SER A 402 -50.34 11.45 -2.24
N VAL A 403 -50.64 10.43 -1.45
CA VAL A 403 -51.77 9.53 -1.64
C VAL A 403 -52.78 9.67 -0.52
N SER A 404 -54.05 9.66 -0.91
CA SER A 404 -55.17 9.39 -0.01
C SER A 404 -55.95 8.18 -0.52
N PHE A 405 -56.54 7.42 0.39
CA PHE A 405 -57.37 6.28 0.04
C PHE A 405 -58.69 6.37 0.79
N LEU A 406 -59.80 6.47 0.05
CA LEU A 406 -61.11 6.69 0.64
C LEU A 406 -62.17 5.75 0.08
N GLU A 407 -63.19 5.52 0.90
CA GLU A 407 -64.34 4.70 0.59
C GLU A 407 -65.62 5.53 0.71
N ILE A 408 -66.52 5.40 -0.26
CA ILE A 408 -67.85 6.00 -0.22
C ILE A 408 -68.87 4.88 -0.04
N TYR A 409 -69.49 4.85 1.13
CA TYR A 409 -70.48 3.86 1.52
C TYR A 409 -71.72 4.56 2.07
N LYS A 410 -72.91 4.23 1.56
CA LYS A 410 -74.18 4.90 1.92
C LYS A 410 -74.12 6.44 1.84
N ASP A 411 -73.48 6.96 0.79
CA ASP A 411 -73.28 8.42 0.55
C ASP A 411 -72.49 9.14 1.66
N GLN A 412 -71.73 8.38 2.47
CA GLN A 412 -70.77 8.88 3.45
C GLN A 412 -69.35 8.54 3.01
N VAL A 413 -68.40 9.44 3.31
CA VAL A 413 -66.98 9.28 2.94
C VAL A 413 -66.21 8.78 4.16
N PHE A 414 -65.37 7.77 3.96
CA PHE A 414 -64.52 7.17 5.00
C PHE A 414 -63.07 7.14 4.53
N ASP A 415 -62.14 7.39 5.46
CA ASP A 415 -60.71 7.26 5.22
C ASP A 415 -60.26 5.81 5.46
N LEU A 416 -59.64 5.19 4.45
CA LEU A 416 -59.12 3.82 4.53
C LEU A 416 -57.69 3.75 5.08
N LEU A 417 -57.01 4.88 5.27
CA LEU A 417 -55.67 4.97 5.85
C LEU A 417 -55.70 5.34 7.33
N ASN A 418 -56.87 5.71 7.86
CA ASN A 418 -57.06 6.08 9.25
C ASN A 418 -57.84 5.00 10.02
N VAL A 419 -57.29 4.56 11.15
CA VAL A 419 -57.87 3.53 12.03
C VAL A 419 -59.22 3.94 12.62
N ARG A 420 -59.45 5.25 12.86
CA ARG A 420 -60.68 5.75 13.50
C ARG A 420 -61.91 5.70 12.59
N ARG A 421 -61.69 5.75 11.26
CA ARG A 421 -62.71 5.64 10.21
C ARG A 421 -63.96 6.52 10.44
N ASP A 422 -63.73 7.75 10.88
CA ASP A 422 -64.80 8.74 11.03
C ASP A 422 -65.39 9.11 9.66
N SER A 423 -66.69 9.42 9.62
CA SER A 423 -67.32 9.93 8.41
C SER A 423 -66.81 11.34 8.12
N LEU A 424 -66.17 11.51 6.97
CA LEU A 424 -65.63 12.78 6.51
C LEU A 424 -66.68 13.55 5.71
N ILE A 425 -66.68 14.87 5.86
CA ILE A 425 -67.61 15.77 5.18
C ILE A 425 -66.86 16.56 4.10
N PRO A 426 -67.07 16.26 2.81
CA PRO A 426 -66.51 17.07 1.73
C PRO A 426 -67.05 18.49 1.78
N ARG A 427 -66.15 19.47 1.70
CA ARG A 427 -66.44 20.91 1.67
C ARG A 427 -66.13 21.48 0.28
N MET A 428 -66.96 22.41 -0.16
CA MET A 428 -66.80 23.11 -1.43
C MET A 428 -66.24 24.51 -1.16
N ALA A 429 -64.98 24.75 -1.53
CA ALA A 429 -64.33 26.05 -1.40
C ALA A 429 -63.46 26.32 -2.65
N GLY A 430 -64.12 26.57 -3.79
CA GLY A 430 -63.48 26.63 -5.10
C GLY A 430 -63.19 25.24 -5.68
N SER A 431 -62.40 24.44 -4.96
CA SER A 431 -62.17 23.01 -5.18
C SER A 431 -62.86 22.14 -4.13
N VAL A 432 -63.01 20.84 -4.41
CA VAL A 432 -63.56 19.88 -3.45
C VAL A 432 -62.45 19.49 -2.48
N GLN A 433 -62.63 19.86 -1.20
CA GLN A 433 -61.70 19.50 -0.14
C GLN A 433 -62.35 18.53 0.83
N ILE A 434 -61.61 17.55 1.32
CA ILE A 434 -62.06 16.59 2.32
C ILE A 434 -61.18 16.80 3.55
N PRO A 435 -61.59 17.66 4.51
CA PRO A 435 -60.81 17.91 5.71
C PRO A 435 -60.55 16.62 6.49
N ASN A 436 -59.38 16.49 7.09
CA ASN A 436 -58.94 15.32 7.86
C ASN A 436 -58.78 14.03 7.06
N LEU A 437 -58.80 14.09 5.71
CA LEU A 437 -58.39 12.96 4.88
C LEU A 437 -56.87 12.77 5.02
N THR A 438 -56.45 11.55 5.36
CA THR A 438 -55.03 11.23 5.51
C THR A 438 -54.32 11.33 4.16
N GLU A 439 -53.18 12.03 4.15
CA GLU A 439 -52.27 12.12 3.01
C GLU A 439 -50.94 11.47 3.39
N VAL A 440 -50.51 10.48 2.60
CA VAL A 440 -49.26 9.74 2.81
C VAL A 440 -48.34 9.98 1.61
N ASN A 441 -47.12 10.43 1.88
CA ASN A 441 -46.12 10.64 0.83
C ASN A 441 -45.53 9.30 0.38
N LEU A 442 -45.37 9.14 -0.94
CA LEU A 442 -44.74 7.97 -1.54
C LEU A 442 -43.31 8.30 -1.97
N PHE A 443 -42.36 7.49 -1.52
CA PHE A 443 -40.94 7.60 -1.90
C PHE A 443 -40.43 6.33 -2.59
N PHE A 444 -40.96 5.17 -2.21
CA PHE A 444 -40.53 3.86 -2.70
C PHE A 444 -41.71 2.95 -3.04
N ASP A 445 -41.47 1.97 -3.91
CA ASP A 445 -42.48 0.98 -4.31
C ASP A 445 -43.01 0.17 -3.11
N SER A 446 -42.17 -0.07 -2.09
CA SER A 446 -42.55 -0.74 -0.84
C SER A 446 -43.60 0.02 -0.03
N ASP A 447 -43.66 1.34 -0.15
CA ASP A 447 -44.65 2.17 0.55
C ASP A 447 -46.07 1.83 0.07
N MET A 448 -46.20 1.46 -1.21
CA MET A 448 -47.46 1.08 -1.82
C MET A 448 -47.98 -0.25 -1.25
N GLU A 449 -47.10 -1.23 -1.06
CA GLU A 449 -47.50 -2.52 -0.47
C GLU A 449 -48.00 -2.35 0.98
N GLY A 450 -47.31 -1.51 1.76
CA GLY A 450 -47.74 -1.15 3.12
C GLY A 450 -49.10 -0.44 3.13
N LEU A 451 -49.29 0.54 2.23
CA LEU A 451 -50.53 1.31 2.11
C LEU A 451 -51.72 0.42 1.74
N LEU A 452 -51.57 -0.50 0.79
CA LEU A 452 -52.64 -1.45 0.44
C LEU A 452 -53.01 -2.35 1.62
N LYS A 453 -52.03 -2.83 2.40
CA LYS A 453 -52.28 -3.67 3.58
C LYS A 453 -53.08 -2.92 4.65
N VAL A 454 -52.75 -1.65 4.90
CA VAL A 454 -53.51 -0.81 5.85
C VAL A 454 -54.96 -0.65 5.38
N ALA A 455 -55.15 -0.32 4.11
CA ALA A 455 -56.49 -0.16 3.54
C ALA A 455 -57.31 -1.46 3.53
N ASP A 456 -56.67 -2.60 3.29
CA ASP A 456 -57.31 -3.92 3.41
C ASP A 456 -57.79 -4.20 4.82
N ASN A 457 -56.95 -3.94 5.82
CA ASN A 457 -57.30 -4.14 7.22
C ASN A 457 -58.47 -3.23 7.64
N ALA A 458 -58.47 -1.97 7.20
CA ALA A 458 -59.58 -1.04 7.42
C ALA A 458 -60.89 -1.53 6.78
N ARG A 459 -60.81 -2.21 5.62
CA ARG A 459 -61.97 -2.76 4.92
C ARG A 459 -62.46 -4.07 5.54
N SER A 460 -61.56 -4.93 6.02
CA SER A 460 -61.90 -6.20 6.67
C SER A 460 -62.54 -6.02 8.04
N THR A 461 -62.05 -5.06 8.85
CA THR A 461 -62.62 -4.74 10.18
C THR A 461 -64.06 -4.19 10.12
N ALA A 462 -64.48 -3.69 8.96
CA ALA A 462 -65.84 -3.22 8.68
C ALA A 462 -66.92 -4.31 8.66
N SER A 463 -66.53 -5.57 8.43
CA SER A 463 -67.47 -6.57 7.90
C SER A 463 -67.21 -7.96 8.49
N THR A 464 -68.19 -8.46 9.25
CA THR A 464 -68.25 -9.84 9.74
C THR A 464 -68.43 -10.89 8.63
N LYS A 465 -68.51 -10.49 7.36
CA LYS A 465 -68.37 -11.35 6.16
C LYS A 465 -67.69 -10.56 5.03
N CYS A 466 -66.42 -10.85 4.80
CA CYS A 466 -65.46 -10.14 3.92
C CYS A 466 -65.89 -9.97 2.43
N ASN A 467 -66.92 -10.70 1.96
CA ASN A 467 -67.28 -10.75 0.54
C ASN A 467 -68.48 -9.88 0.14
N GLU A 468 -69.20 -9.27 1.09
CA GLU A 468 -70.46 -8.57 0.81
C GLU A 468 -70.33 -7.03 0.84
N VAL A 469 -69.32 -6.49 1.54
CA VAL A 469 -69.12 -5.03 1.66
C VAL A 469 -68.32 -4.45 0.49
N SER A 470 -67.40 -5.22 -0.09
CA SER A 470 -66.54 -4.71 -1.17
C SER A 470 -67.26 -4.45 -2.50
N SER A 471 -68.40 -5.11 -2.72
CA SER A 471 -69.30 -4.89 -3.85
C SER A 471 -70.27 -3.72 -3.67
N ARG A 472 -70.34 -3.16 -2.45
CA ARG A 472 -71.39 -2.22 -2.03
C ARG A 472 -70.89 -0.82 -1.67
N SER A 473 -69.59 -0.60 -1.75
CA SER A 473 -68.94 0.69 -1.57
C SER A 473 -68.10 1.05 -2.79
N HIS A 474 -67.93 2.35 -3.03
CA HIS A 474 -67.00 2.85 -4.04
C HIS A 474 -65.67 3.14 -3.37
N VAL A 475 -64.57 2.77 -4.01
CA VAL A 475 -63.22 2.97 -3.48
C VAL A 475 -62.47 3.89 -4.43
N ILE A 476 -61.84 4.94 -3.88
CA ILE A 476 -61.12 5.95 -4.64
C ILE A 476 -59.69 6.03 -4.08
N PHE A 477 -58.74 5.59 -4.89
CA PHE A 477 -57.32 5.88 -4.67
C PHE A 477 -57.00 7.22 -5.34
N LYS A 478 -56.68 8.23 -4.53
CA LYS A 478 -56.41 9.59 -4.96
C LYS A 478 -54.93 9.87 -4.83
N LEU A 479 -54.28 10.20 -5.95
CA LEU A 479 -52.87 10.54 -6.01
C LEU A 479 -52.71 12.00 -6.42
N MET A 480 -52.15 12.80 -5.53
CA MET A 480 -51.73 14.17 -5.78
C MET A 480 -50.30 14.18 -6.30
N ILE A 481 -50.11 14.85 -7.44
CA ILE A 481 -48.81 14.98 -8.11
C ILE A 481 -48.44 16.46 -8.12
N ASN A 482 -47.32 16.80 -7.48
CA ASN A 482 -46.72 18.13 -7.52
C ASN A 482 -45.36 18.05 -8.21
N GLY A 483 -45.19 18.76 -9.33
CA GLY A 483 -43.94 18.76 -10.08
C GLY A 483 -43.34 20.16 -10.20
N GLN A 484 -42.04 20.28 -10.03
CA GLN A 484 -41.30 21.53 -10.22
C GLN A 484 -40.05 21.28 -11.09
N ASN A 485 -39.89 22.07 -12.14
CA ASN A 485 -38.65 22.10 -12.90
C ASN A 485 -37.73 23.21 -12.37
N GLN A 486 -36.65 22.83 -11.69
CA GLN A 486 -35.73 23.80 -11.07
C GLN A 486 -34.97 24.66 -12.10
N LYS A 487 -34.81 24.18 -13.34
CA LYS A 487 -34.10 24.91 -14.40
C LYS A 487 -34.97 25.92 -15.11
N THR A 488 -36.27 25.63 -15.29
CA THR A 488 -37.21 26.52 -16.00
C THR A 488 -38.13 27.30 -15.06
N GLY A 489 -38.18 26.94 -13.78
CA GLY A 489 -39.14 27.49 -12.81
C GLY A 489 -40.58 27.02 -13.04
N GLN A 490 -40.81 26.05 -13.92
CA GLN A 490 -42.16 25.58 -14.23
C GLN A 490 -42.72 24.73 -13.09
N HIS A 491 -43.97 24.98 -12.72
CA HIS A 491 -44.72 24.19 -11.74
C HIS A 491 -45.90 23.49 -12.41
N VAL A 492 -46.18 22.26 -11.99
CA VAL A 492 -47.36 21.49 -12.38
C VAL A 492 -48.00 20.88 -11.15
N LYS A 493 -49.33 20.82 -11.16
CA LYS A 493 -50.12 20.13 -10.14
C LYS A 493 -51.23 19.34 -10.82
N ALA A 494 -51.39 18.09 -10.43
CA ALA A 494 -52.43 17.22 -10.97
C ALA A 494 -53.00 16.29 -9.91
N GLU A 495 -54.25 15.88 -10.13
CA GLU A 495 -54.91 14.81 -9.38
C GLU A 495 -55.16 13.61 -10.29
N LEU A 496 -54.68 12.43 -9.88
CA LEU A 496 -54.93 11.16 -10.53
C LEU A 496 -55.82 10.31 -9.61
N ASN A 497 -57.05 10.06 -10.05
CA ASN A 497 -58.05 9.25 -9.35
C ASN A 497 -58.20 7.88 -10.00
N LEU A 498 -57.98 6.82 -9.23
CA LEU A 498 -58.23 5.42 -9.63
C LEU A 498 -59.40 4.88 -8.82
N VAL A 499 -60.51 4.60 -9.49
CA VAL A 499 -61.82 4.39 -8.88
C VAL A 499 -62.32 2.98 -9.13
N ASP A 500 -62.51 2.20 -8.07
CA ASP A 500 -63.20 0.91 -8.09
C ASP A 500 -64.65 1.12 -7.61
N LEU A 501 -65.60 1.12 -8.55
CA LEU A 501 -67.00 1.37 -8.23
C LEU A 501 -67.67 0.14 -7.59
N ALA A 502 -68.77 0.39 -6.89
CA ALA A 502 -69.69 -0.65 -6.45
C ALA A 502 -70.32 -1.40 -7.64
N GLY A 503 -70.92 -2.55 -7.36
CA GLY A 503 -71.64 -3.35 -8.36
C GLY A 503 -72.79 -2.60 -9.02
N SER A 504 -72.91 -2.74 -10.35
CA SER A 504 -73.96 -2.11 -11.15
C SER A 504 -75.28 -2.91 -11.23
N GLU A 505 -75.38 -4.03 -10.52
CA GLU A 505 -76.57 -4.87 -10.52
C GLU A 505 -77.82 -4.19 -9.92
N ARG A 506 -79.00 -4.52 -10.46
CA ARG A 506 -80.26 -3.89 -10.06
C ARG A 506 -80.86 -4.50 -8.79
N VAL A 507 -81.52 -3.65 -8.00
CA VAL A 507 -82.29 -4.02 -6.80
C VAL A 507 -83.31 -5.14 -7.04
N LYS A 508 -83.95 -5.20 -8.23
CA LYS A 508 -84.98 -6.20 -8.54
C LYS A 508 -84.46 -7.64 -8.65
N GLU A 509 -83.17 -7.82 -8.91
CA GLU A 509 -82.53 -9.13 -9.02
C GLU A 509 -81.89 -9.57 -7.70
N SER A 510 -81.68 -8.64 -6.77
CA SER A 510 -81.35 -8.94 -5.39
C SER A 510 -82.63 -9.10 -4.58
N GLU A 511 -82.91 -10.27 -4.00
CA GLU A 511 -84.02 -10.49 -3.06
C GLU A 511 -83.82 -9.74 -1.72
N ALA A 512 -83.29 -8.51 -1.77
CA ALA A 512 -82.88 -7.71 -0.64
C ALA A 512 -84.10 -7.05 0.03
N SER A 513 -84.27 -7.32 1.33
CA SER A 513 -85.28 -6.71 2.19
C SER A 513 -84.61 -5.91 3.33
N GLY A 514 -85.35 -4.96 3.92
CA GLY A 514 -84.88 -4.15 5.06
C GLY A 514 -83.67 -3.26 4.75
N GLU A 515 -82.66 -3.27 5.63
CA GLU A 515 -81.45 -2.42 5.48
C GLU A 515 -80.68 -2.69 4.18
N ARG A 516 -80.66 -3.93 3.69
CA ARG A 516 -80.01 -4.27 2.41
C ARG A 516 -80.69 -3.57 1.23
N PHE A 517 -82.02 -3.40 1.27
CA PHE A 517 -82.74 -2.66 0.24
C PHE A 517 -82.34 -1.18 0.19
N THR A 518 -82.20 -0.54 1.36
CA THR A 518 -81.75 0.86 1.46
C THR A 518 -80.33 1.02 0.94
N GLU A 519 -79.45 0.08 1.25
CA GLU A 519 -78.07 0.03 0.78
C GLU A 519 -77.99 -0.10 -0.75
N THR A 520 -78.70 -1.06 -1.35
CA THR A 520 -78.74 -1.23 -2.81
C THR A 520 -79.35 -0.02 -3.53
N THR A 521 -80.26 0.70 -2.87
CA THR A 521 -80.83 1.96 -3.38
C THR A 521 -79.78 3.07 -3.43
N HIS A 522 -78.98 3.24 -2.37
CA HIS A 522 -77.91 4.24 -2.34
C HIS A 522 -76.81 3.97 -3.37
N ILE A 523 -76.42 2.70 -3.56
CA ILE A 523 -75.46 2.29 -4.58
C ILE A 523 -75.96 2.69 -5.96
N ASN A 524 -77.18 2.29 -6.32
CA ASN A 524 -77.75 2.61 -7.62
C ASN A 524 -77.94 4.12 -7.82
N LYS A 525 -78.33 4.88 -6.78
CA LYS A 525 -78.40 6.35 -6.83
C LYS A 525 -77.05 6.96 -7.21
N SER A 526 -75.98 6.53 -6.55
CA SER A 526 -74.63 7.06 -6.83
C SER A 526 -74.13 6.72 -8.23
N LEU A 527 -74.42 5.52 -8.74
CA LEU A 527 -74.09 5.12 -10.12
C LEU A 527 -74.92 5.91 -11.13
N SER A 528 -76.24 6.05 -10.95
CA SER A 528 -77.08 6.86 -11.85
C SER A 528 -76.65 8.33 -11.88
N ALA A 529 -76.27 8.91 -10.74
CA ALA A 529 -75.72 10.26 -10.70
C ALA A 529 -74.42 10.39 -11.51
N LEU A 530 -73.50 9.40 -11.41
CA LEU A 530 -72.29 9.35 -12.22
C LEU A 530 -72.61 9.28 -13.72
N GLN A 531 -73.55 8.43 -14.11
CA GLN A 531 -73.99 8.31 -15.50
C GLN A 531 -74.55 9.63 -16.03
N ASN A 532 -75.36 10.32 -15.24
CA ASN A 532 -75.92 11.63 -15.59
C ASN A 532 -74.83 12.69 -15.75
N VAL A 533 -73.82 12.71 -14.88
CA VAL A 533 -72.67 13.62 -14.97
C VAL A 533 -71.86 13.36 -16.23
N LEU A 534 -71.51 12.10 -16.51
CA LEU A 534 -70.76 11.73 -17.71
C LEU A 534 -71.55 12.09 -18.98
N ARG A 535 -72.85 11.79 -19.02
CA ARG A 535 -73.73 12.13 -20.14
C ARG A 535 -73.85 13.65 -20.32
N ALA A 536 -74.03 14.41 -19.25
CA ALA A 536 -74.11 15.87 -19.31
C ALA A 536 -72.80 16.48 -19.83
N GLN A 537 -71.65 15.91 -19.45
CA GLN A 537 -70.34 16.32 -19.96
C GLN A 537 -70.13 15.99 -21.43
N LEU A 538 -70.48 14.77 -21.84
CA LEU A 538 -70.42 14.34 -23.24
C LEU A 538 -71.29 15.24 -24.13
N LEU A 539 -72.52 15.54 -23.68
CA LEU A 539 -73.46 16.42 -24.38
C LEU A 539 -73.14 17.92 -24.20
N LYS A 540 -72.06 18.27 -23.50
CA LYS A 540 -71.64 19.65 -23.18
C LYS A 540 -72.79 20.51 -22.64
N GLN A 541 -73.60 19.95 -21.73
CA GLN A 541 -74.69 20.68 -21.10
C GLN A 541 -74.15 21.80 -20.19
N ASN A 542 -74.87 22.93 -20.15
CA ASN A 542 -74.48 24.08 -19.32
C ASN A 542 -74.43 23.75 -17.82
N HIS A 543 -75.34 22.88 -17.36
CA HIS A 543 -75.39 22.44 -15.98
C HIS A 543 -75.05 20.95 -15.89
N VAL A 544 -74.03 20.62 -15.10
CA VAL A 544 -73.62 19.24 -14.83
C VAL A 544 -73.88 18.94 -13.34
N PRO A 545 -74.68 17.90 -13.02
CA PRO A 545 -75.19 17.66 -11.67
C PRO A 545 -74.18 16.95 -10.75
N TYR A 546 -73.01 17.56 -10.53
CA TYR A 546 -71.96 17.02 -9.65
C TYR A 546 -72.37 16.88 -8.18
N ARG A 547 -73.44 17.57 -7.76
CA ARG A 547 -73.87 17.64 -6.36
C ARG A 547 -74.90 16.57 -5.98
N ASP A 548 -75.34 15.75 -6.94
CA ASP A 548 -76.38 14.75 -6.71
C ASP A 548 -75.98 13.64 -5.72
N CYS A 549 -74.67 13.36 -5.60
CA CYS A 549 -74.12 12.45 -4.61
C CYS A 549 -72.66 12.80 -4.25
N LYS A 550 -72.15 12.24 -3.14
CA LYS A 550 -70.76 12.48 -2.72
C LYS A 550 -69.74 11.94 -3.72
N LEU A 551 -70.02 10.85 -4.43
CA LEU A 551 -69.13 10.28 -5.44
C LEU A 551 -68.82 11.29 -6.56
N THR A 552 -69.86 11.87 -7.17
CA THR A 552 -69.70 12.85 -8.24
C THR A 552 -69.19 14.18 -7.75
N SER A 553 -69.43 14.52 -6.47
CA SER A 553 -68.85 15.71 -5.84
C SER A 553 -67.34 15.55 -5.65
N VAL A 554 -66.88 14.43 -5.08
CA VAL A 554 -65.45 14.14 -4.86
C VAL A 554 -64.69 14.09 -6.19
N LEU A 555 -65.28 13.47 -7.21
CA LEU A 555 -64.65 13.30 -8.52
C LEU A 555 -64.92 14.47 -9.48
N GLN A 556 -65.52 15.57 -9.03
CA GLN A 556 -65.95 16.67 -9.89
C GLN A 556 -64.82 17.22 -10.77
N GLU A 557 -63.61 17.35 -10.21
CA GLU A 557 -62.43 17.89 -10.92
C GLU A 557 -61.78 16.90 -11.89
N SER A 558 -62.21 15.64 -11.86
CA SER A 558 -61.67 14.57 -12.70
C SER A 558 -62.71 13.96 -13.65
N LEU A 559 -64.00 14.34 -13.51
CA LEU A 559 -65.13 13.92 -14.34
C LEU A 559 -65.57 15.03 -15.31
N GLY A 560 -64.64 15.56 -16.09
CA GLY A 560 -64.91 16.46 -17.23
C GLY A 560 -65.01 17.95 -16.89
N LYS A 561 -64.90 18.37 -15.63
CA LYS A 561 -64.78 19.80 -15.32
C LYS A 561 -63.39 20.28 -15.71
N GLY A 562 -63.31 21.17 -16.70
CA GLY A 562 -62.03 21.68 -17.20
C GLY A 562 -61.37 20.71 -18.17
N SER A 563 -60.10 20.38 -17.94
CA SER A 563 -59.23 19.63 -18.86
C SER A 563 -58.89 18.22 -18.40
N SER A 564 -59.75 17.64 -17.56
CA SER A 564 -59.53 16.30 -17.04
C SER A 564 -59.66 15.24 -18.14
N LYS A 565 -58.84 14.20 -18.03
CA LYS A 565 -58.87 13.02 -18.91
C LYS A 565 -59.46 11.84 -18.14
N THR A 566 -60.62 11.35 -18.58
CA THR A 566 -61.38 10.27 -17.94
C THR A 566 -61.35 9.01 -18.79
N LEU A 567 -61.01 7.88 -18.19
CA LEU A 567 -61.10 6.55 -18.80
C LEU A 567 -62.03 5.66 -17.97
N MET A 568 -63.06 5.12 -18.61
CA MET A 568 -63.94 4.13 -18.02
C MET A 568 -63.63 2.74 -18.60
N ILE A 569 -63.23 1.82 -17.74
CA ILE A 569 -63.00 0.41 -18.05
C ILE A 569 -64.24 -0.36 -17.59
N VAL A 570 -64.99 -0.88 -18.56
CA VAL A 570 -66.22 -1.65 -18.32
C VAL A 570 -65.87 -3.12 -18.26
N ASN A 571 -65.92 -3.66 -17.05
CA ASN A 571 -65.65 -5.05 -16.74
C ASN A 571 -66.90 -5.91 -16.92
N VAL A 572 -66.80 -6.96 -17.74
CA VAL A 572 -67.91 -7.88 -18.04
C VAL A 572 -67.52 -9.34 -17.77
N ALA A 573 -68.51 -10.14 -17.39
CA ALA A 573 -68.34 -11.57 -17.18
C ALA A 573 -68.72 -12.37 -18.45
N PRO A 574 -67.98 -13.45 -18.77
CA PRO A 574 -68.17 -14.21 -20.01
C PRO A 574 -69.30 -15.26 -19.95
N THR A 575 -70.05 -15.37 -18.85
CA THR A 575 -70.98 -16.47 -18.62
C THR A 575 -72.44 -16.12 -18.92
N GLN A 576 -73.24 -17.13 -19.31
CA GLN A 576 -74.67 -16.97 -19.62
C GLN A 576 -75.48 -16.46 -18.44
N LYS A 577 -75.13 -16.84 -17.22
CA LYS A 577 -75.74 -16.33 -15.98
C LYS A 577 -75.69 -14.80 -15.89
N HIS A 578 -74.64 -14.19 -16.43
CA HIS A 578 -74.39 -12.76 -16.35
C HIS A 578 -74.71 -12.02 -17.66
N ALA A 579 -75.23 -12.70 -18.69
CA ALA A 579 -75.47 -12.10 -20.00
C ALA A 579 -76.38 -10.87 -19.98
N ALA A 580 -77.42 -10.85 -19.11
CA ALA A 580 -78.33 -9.71 -18.99
C ALA A 580 -77.64 -8.45 -18.44
N GLU A 581 -76.80 -8.60 -17.41
CA GLU A 581 -76.04 -7.51 -16.80
C GLU A 581 -74.84 -7.08 -17.66
N THR A 582 -74.19 -8.03 -18.33
CA THR A 582 -73.20 -7.74 -19.38
C THR A 582 -73.81 -6.89 -20.48
N ARG A 583 -75.01 -7.23 -20.98
CA ARG A 583 -75.73 -6.41 -21.98
C ARG A 583 -75.92 -4.97 -21.49
N ARG A 584 -76.47 -4.79 -20.29
CA ARG A 584 -76.71 -3.45 -19.71
C ARG A 584 -75.42 -2.65 -19.59
N SER A 585 -74.34 -3.29 -19.14
CA SER A 585 -73.02 -2.67 -19.01
C SER A 585 -72.48 -2.21 -20.36
N LEU A 586 -72.60 -3.05 -21.41
CA LEU A 586 -72.18 -2.72 -22.78
C LEU A 586 -73.05 -1.61 -23.40
N GLU A 587 -74.37 -1.63 -23.21
CA GLU A 587 -75.27 -0.58 -23.68
C GLU A 587 -74.94 0.78 -23.05
N PHE A 588 -74.65 0.80 -21.73
CA PHE A 588 -74.20 2.01 -21.05
C PHE A 588 -72.82 2.49 -21.56
N ALA A 589 -71.89 1.56 -21.76
CA ALA A 589 -70.57 1.84 -22.33
C ALA A 589 -70.69 2.51 -23.71
N MET A 590 -71.57 2.00 -24.58
CA MET A 590 -71.82 2.56 -25.91
C MET A 590 -72.34 4.00 -25.84
N GLN A 591 -73.31 4.27 -24.95
CA GLN A 591 -73.84 5.63 -24.75
C GLN A 591 -72.75 6.60 -24.30
N THR A 592 -71.81 6.13 -23.48
CA THR A 592 -70.69 6.94 -22.98
C THR A 592 -69.58 7.11 -24.03
N SER A 593 -69.45 6.16 -24.97
CA SER A 593 -68.41 6.17 -26.03
C SER A 593 -68.81 6.98 -27.27
N ALA A 594 -70.10 7.20 -27.54
CA ALA A 594 -70.60 7.68 -28.83
C ALA A 594 -70.41 9.20 -29.10
N VAL A 595 -69.81 9.97 -28.19
CA VAL A 595 -69.74 11.44 -28.31
C VAL A 595 -68.30 11.94 -28.20
N ASN A 596 -67.74 12.35 -29.35
CA ASN A 596 -66.43 13.01 -29.45
C ASN A 596 -66.41 14.31 -28.62
N THR A 597 -65.57 14.37 -27.59
CA THR A 597 -65.34 15.57 -26.76
C THR A 597 -63.96 16.16 -27.04
N GLY A 598 -63.94 17.48 -27.27
CA GLY A 598 -62.81 18.27 -27.77
C GLY A 598 -61.67 18.50 -26.78
N THR A 599 -60.70 19.32 -27.19
CA THR A 599 -59.36 19.50 -26.59
C THR A 599 -59.33 19.90 -25.11
N ALA A 600 -58.42 19.29 -24.34
CA ALA A 600 -58.19 19.55 -22.92
C ALA A 600 -57.15 20.69 -22.73
N LYS A 601 -57.37 21.61 -21.78
CA LYS A 601 -56.45 22.73 -21.46
C LYS A 601 -55.72 22.56 -20.12
N ARG A 602 -54.40 22.40 -20.13
CA ARG A 602 -53.54 22.23 -18.94
C ARG A 602 -53.96 23.08 -17.71
N ASN A 603 -53.97 22.46 -16.52
CA ASN A 603 -54.34 23.09 -15.25
C ASN A 603 -53.37 24.17 -14.78
#